data_AF-X1BTC6-F1
#
_entry.id   AF-X1BTC6-F1
#
_cell.length_a   1.000
_cell.length_b   1.000
_cell.length_c   1.000
_cell.angle_alpha   90.00
_cell.angle_beta   90.00
_cell.angle_gamma   90.00
#
_symmetry.space_group_name_H-M   'P 1'
#
loop_
_entity.id
_entity.type
_entity.pdbx_description
1 polymer ?
#
loop_
_entity_poly.entity_id
_entity_poly.type
_entity_poly.pdbx_seq_one_letter_code
_entity_poly.pdbx_strand_id
1 'polypeptide(L)'
;LYNKAENIEWFWEEISKEFVEWYKPYKKVFEWNAPWAKWYVGAKYNIVHDALDKHVKSWRKNKVAYIFEGEPGDVQKLTYNDIYIEVNKLANSLKKRRVIMIK
;
A
#
# COMPACT_ATOMS: atom_id res chain seq x y z
N LEU A 1 19.35 9.13 15.46
CA LEU A 1 17.99 8.76 15.03
C LEU A 1 17.03 8.74 16.22
N TYR A 2 17.32 7.95 17.26
CA TYR A 2 16.48 7.87 18.48
C TYR A 2 16.09 9.24 19.07
N ASN A 3 17.07 10.10 19.39
CA ASN A 3 16.80 11.42 19.97
C ASN A 3 16.00 12.36 19.04
N LYS A 4 16.03 12.14 17.72
CA LYS A 4 15.21 12.93 16.78
C LYS A 4 13.77 12.41 16.69
N ALA A 5 13.58 11.11 16.93
CA ALA A 5 12.27 10.45 16.87
C ALA A 5 11.33 10.86 18.02
N GLU A 6 11.83 11.54 19.05
CA GLU A 6 11.00 12.19 20.07
C GLU A 6 10.03 13.23 19.45
N ASN A 7 10.44 13.85 18.34
CA ASN A 7 9.53 14.61 17.50
C ASN A 7 8.75 13.65 16.59
N ILE A 8 7.51 13.36 17.00
CA ILE A 8 6.63 12.43 16.30
C ILE A 8 6.29 12.88 14.87
N GLU A 9 6.10 14.19 14.64
CA GLU A 9 5.79 14.70 13.30
C GLU A 9 6.98 14.51 12.37
N TRP A 10 8.19 14.87 12.81
CA TRP A 10 9.41 14.66 12.04
C TRP A 10 9.64 13.17 11.74
N PHE A 11 9.47 12.30 12.74
CA PHE A 11 9.69 10.86 12.55
C PHE A 11 8.77 10.28 11.47
N TRP A 12 7.47 10.56 11.56
CA TRP A 12 6.48 10.05 10.60
C TRP A 12 6.59 10.71 9.23
N GLU A 13 7.05 11.97 9.16
CA GLU A 13 7.42 12.61 7.90
C GLU A 13 8.51 11.82 7.17
N GLU A 14 9.59 11.48 7.86
CA GLU A 14 10.73 10.75 7.28
C GLU A 14 10.36 9.32 6.87
N ILE A 15 9.64 8.58 7.74
CA ILE A 15 9.11 7.25 7.39
C ILE A 15 8.25 7.33 6.14
N SER A 16 7.39 8.34 6.05
CA SER A 16 6.52 8.48 4.89
C SER A 16 7.28 8.72 3.59
N LYS A 17 8.39 9.48 3.61
CA LYS A 17 9.22 9.74 2.43
C LYS A 17 9.88 8.47 1.89
N GLU A 18 10.20 7.53 2.77
CA GLU A 18 10.88 6.28 2.40
C GLU A 18 9.91 5.20 1.89
N PHE A 19 8.75 5.05 2.55
CA PHE A 19 7.91 3.87 2.34
C PHE A 19 6.65 4.10 1.50
N VAL A 20 6.15 5.35 1.44
CA VAL A 20 4.81 5.65 0.91
C VAL A 20 4.85 6.49 -0.35
N GLU A 21 4.24 5.99 -1.42
CA GLU A 21 4.02 6.78 -2.64
C GLU A 21 2.64 7.44 -2.63
N TRP A 22 2.60 8.74 -2.30
CA TRP A 22 1.36 9.51 -2.28
C TRP A 22 0.91 9.93 -3.67
N TYR A 23 -0.38 9.77 -3.97
CA TYR A 23 -0.99 10.34 -5.17
C TYR A 23 -1.23 11.84 -5.01
N LYS A 24 -1.55 12.26 -3.78
CA LYS A 24 -1.60 13.65 -3.39
C LYS A 24 -0.85 13.78 -2.06
N PRO A 25 0.20 14.61 -1.99
CA PRO A 25 0.91 14.84 -0.74
C PRO A 25 -0.02 15.32 0.38
N TYR A 26 0.30 14.93 1.62
CA TYR A 26 -0.36 15.47 2.80
C TYR A 26 0.00 16.94 3.00
N LYS A 27 -0.86 17.67 3.72
CA LYS A 27 -0.60 19.04 4.18
C LYS A 27 -0.05 19.07 5.61
N LYS A 28 -0.41 18.07 6.42
CA LYS A 28 0.02 17.94 7.82
C LYS A 28 0.18 16.47 8.17
N VAL A 29 1.26 16.11 8.85
CA VAL A 29 1.53 14.71 9.25
C VAL A 29 0.57 14.26 10.33
N PHE A 30 0.29 15.10 11.33
CA PHE A 30 -0.53 14.72 12.47
C PHE A 30 -1.44 15.86 12.94
N GLU A 31 -2.71 15.56 13.17
CA GLU A 31 -3.68 16.46 13.78
C GLU A 31 -4.44 15.68 14.84
N TRP A 32 -4.39 16.13 16.09
CA TRP A 32 -5.11 15.48 17.18
C TRP A 32 -6.08 16.42 17.86
N ASN A 33 -7.36 16.07 17.77
CA ASN A 33 -8.45 16.70 18.49
C ASN A 33 -9.17 15.58 19.25
N ALA A 34 -8.74 15.34 20.50
CA ALA A 34 -9.19 14.19 21.28
C ALA A 34 -10.73 14.05 21.29
N PRO A 35 -11.27 12.83 21.11
CA PRO A 35 -10.57 11.54 20.98
C PRO A 35 -10.04 11.21 19.56
N TRP A 36 -10.22 12.07 18.56
CA TRP A 36 -9.92 11.75 17.16
C TRP A 36 -8.54 12.23 16.71
N ALA A 37 -7.69 11.27 16.34
CA ALA A 37 -6.42 11.52 15.68
C ALA A 37 -6.55 11.35 14.17
N LYS A 38 -5.94 12.27 13.41
CA LYS A 38 -5.82 12.20 11.95
C LYS A 38 -4.35 12.21 11.57
N TRP A 39 -4.01 11.31 10.66
CA TRP A 39 -2.66 11.18 10.11
C TRP A 39 -2.67 11.54 8.63
N TYR A 40 -1.59 12.16 8.16
CA TYR A 40 -1.36 12.56 6.76
C TYR A 40 -2.55 13.31 6.15
N VAL A 41 -2.98 14.37 6.85
CA VAL A 41 -4.18 15.14 6.56
C VAL A 41 -4.15 15.70 5.13
N GLY A 42 -5.20 15.41 4.36
CA GLY A 42 -5.38 15.90 3.00
C GLY A 42 -4.65 15.10 1.92
N ALA A 43 -3.92 14.04 2.29
CA ALA A 43 -3.29 13.14 1.33
C ALA A 43 -4.31 12.28 0.56
N LYS A 44 -3.87 11.79 -0.60
CA LYS A 44 -4.52 10.69 -1.30
C LYS A 44 -3.53 9.55 -1.47
N TYR A 45 -3.99 8.35 -1.17
CA TYR A 45 -3.19 7.15 -1.09
C TYR A 45 -3.98 5.94 -1.60
N ASN A 46 -3.27 4.96 -2.14
CA ASN A 46 -3.82 3.66 -2.48
C ASN A 46 -2.89 2.55 -1.98
N ILE A 47 -3.38 1.70 -1.08
CA ILE A 47 -2.59 0.61 -0.51
C ILE A 47 -2.14 -0.42 -1.54
N VAL A 48 -2.95 -0.66 -2.58
CA VAL A 48 -2.59 -1.60 -3.65
C VAL A 48 -1.42 -1.06 -4.46
N HIS A 49 -1.33 0.27 -4.65
CA HIS A 49 -0.21 0.86 -5.38
C HIS A 49 1.12 0.61 -4.69
N ASP A 50 1.17 0.84 -3.38
CA ASP A 50 2.36 0.58 -2.58
C ASP A 50 2.65 -0.91 -2.42
N ALA A 51 1.65 -1.74 -2.16
CA ALA A 51 1.86 -3.17 -1.94
C ALA A 51 2.16 -3.95 -3.22
N LEU A 52 1.77 -3.44 -4.39
CA LEU A 52 1.76 -4.20 -5.65
C LEU A 52 2.26 -3.38 -6.83
N ASP A 53 1.56 -2.31 -7.23
CA ASP A 53 1.79 -1.66 -8.52
C ASP A 53 3.21 -1.09 -8.65
N LYS A 54 3.77 -0.49 -7.58
CA LYS A 54 5.15 0.02 -7.59
C LYS A 54 6.19 -1.09 -7.76
N HIS A 55 5.93 -2.27 -7.20
CA HIS A 55 6.82 -3.43 -7.33
C HIS A 55 6.76 -4.06 -8.72
N VAL A 56 5.56 -4.11 -9.33
CA VAL A 56 5.35 -4.60 -10.70
C VAL A 56 6.06 -3.72 -11.74
N LYS A 57 6.14 -2.41 -11.50
CA LYS A 57 6.86 -1.45 -12.34
C LYS A 57 8.39 -1.43 -12.12
N SER A 58 8.90 -2.25 -11.20
CA SER A 58 10.31 -2.32 -10.84
C SER A 58 10.95 -3.63 -11.30
N TRP A 59 12.25 -3.79 -11.03
CA TRP A 59 12.97 -5.06 -11.23
C TRP A 59 12.32 -6.26 -10.49
N ARG A 60 11.49 -6.01 -9.48
CA ARG A 60 10.77 -7.04 -8.72
C ARG A 60 9.58 -7.66 -9.43
N LYS A 61 9.23 -7.22 -10.65
CA LYS A 61 8.06 -7.70 -11.41
C LYS A 61 7.90 -9.23 -11.39
N ASN A 62 8.98 -9.96 -11.65
CA ASN A 62 8.99 -11.43 -11.71
C ASN A 62 9.49 -12.08 -10.41
N LYS A 63 9.68 -11.31 -9.34
CA LYS A 63 10.03 -11.85 -8.01
C LYS A 63 8.78 -12.47 -7.39
N VAL A 64 8.93 -13.65 -6.79
CA VAL A 64 7.88 -14.29 -5.98
C VAL A 64 7.50 -13.36 -4.82
N ALA A 65 6.22 -13.02 -4.75
CA ALA A 65 5.63 -12.14 -3.75
C ALA A 65 4.79 -12.90 -2.73
N TYR A 66 4.17 -14.01 -3.14
CA TYR A 66 3.32 -14.83 -2.28
C TYR A 66 3.58 -16.32 -2.53
N ILE A 67 3.64 -17.09 -1.45
CA ILE A 67 3.73 -18.54 -1.47
C ILE A 67 2.55 -19.05 -0.68
N PHE A 68 1.66 -19.76 -1.35
CA PHE A 68 0.55 -20.49 -0.75
C PHE A 68 0.96 -21.94 -0.56
N GLU A 69 0.60 -22.50 0.59
CA GLU A 69 0.76 -23.91 0.91
C GLU A 69 -0.57 -24.41 1.48
N GLY A 70 -1.22 -25.32 0.75
CA GLY A 70 -2.47 -25.95 1.14
C GLY A 70 -2.26 -27.38 1.65
N GLU A 71 -3.27 -27.94 2.31
CA GLU A 71 -3.32 -29.35 2.69
C GLU A 71 -4.06 -30.13 1.58
N PRO A 72 -3.47 -31.15 0.92
CA PRO A 72 -2.37 -32.03 1.35
C PRO A 72 -1.04 -31.80 0.58
N GLY A 73 -0.45 -30.60 0.68
CA GLY A 73 0.88 -30.28 0.12
C GLY A 73 0.88 -29.45 -1.17
N ASP A 74 -0.25 -28.85 -1.54
CA ASP A 74 -0.34 -27.99 -2.73
C ASP A 74 0.42 -26.69 -2.51
N VAL A 75 1.52 -26.49 -3.25
CA VAL A 75 2.31 -25.25 -3.18
C VAL A 75 2.10 -24.42 -4.44
N GLN A 76 1.65 -23.18 -4.27
CA GLN A 76 1.58 -22.19 -5.35
C GLN A 76 2.50 -21.01 -5.04
N LYS A 77 3.29 -20.61 -6.03
CA LYS A 77 4.16 -19.43 -5.95
C LYS A 77 3.66 -18.40 -6.94
N LEU A 78 3.32 -17.21 -6.45
CA LEU A 78 2.84 -16.10 -7.26
C LEU A 78 3.88 -14.98 -7.25
N THR A 79 4.26 -14.53 -8.44
CA THR A 79 5.08 -13.33 -8.61
C THR A 79 4.24 -12.06 -8.40
N TYR A 80 4.90 -10.92 -8.23
CA TYR A 80 4.20 -9.62 -8.24
C TYR A 80 3.34 -9.44 -9.49
N ASN A 81 3.82 -9.87 -10.65
CA ASN A 81 3.06 -9.79 -11.90
C ASN A 81 1.82 -10.70 -11.91
N ASP A 82 1.91 -11.90 -11.34
CA ASP A 82 0.76 -12.83 -11.26
C ASP A 82 -0.32 -12.24 -10.36
N ILE A 83 0.06 -11.74 -9.18
CA ILE A 83 -0.87 -11.07 -8.26
C ILE A 83 -1.48 -9.82 -8.92
N TYR A 84 -0.70 -9.03 -9.65
CA TYR A 84 -1.19 -7.86 -10.38
C TYR A 84 -2.27 -8.21 -11.40
N ILE A 85 -2.09 -9.28 -12.15
CA ILE A 85 -3.08 -9.74 -13.12
C ILE A 85 -4.37 -10.16 -12.40
N GLU A 86 -4.28 -10.99 -11.37
CA GLU A 86 -5.46 -11.50 -10.65
C GLU A 86 -6.22 -10.41 -9.89
N VAL A 87 -5.51 -9.50 -9.21
CA VAL A 87 -6.12 -8.35 -8.52
C VAL A 87 -6.84 -7.45 -9.52
N ASN A 88 -6.26 -7.19 -10.69
CA ASN A 88 -6.91 -6.36 -11.71
C ASN A 88 -8.13 -7.04 -12.35
N LYS A 89 -8.09 -8.37 -12.55
CA LYS A 89 -9.26 -9.13 -13.00
C LYS A 89 -10.42 -9.00 -11.99
N LEU A 90 -10.14 -9.21 -10.70
CA LEU A 90 -11.14 -9.06 -9.63
C LEU A 90 -11.67 -7.62 -9.56
N ALA A 91 -10.78 -6.64 -9.53
CA ALA A 91 -11.11 -5.21 -9.55
C ALA A 91 -12.08 -4.84 -10.68
N ASN A 92 -11.80 -5.31 -11.90
CA ASN A 92 -12.65 -5.06 -13.06
C ASN A 92 -14.00 -5.78 -12.95
N SER A 93 -14.04 -6.99 -12.37
CA SER A 93 -15.29 -7.71 -12.10
C SER A 93 -16.17 -6.96 -11.08
N LEU A 94 -15.56 -6.47 -9.99
CA LEU A 94 -16.26 -5.68 -8.96
C LEU A 94 -16.79 -4.36 -9.53
N LYS A 95 -15.99 -3.67 -10.36
CA LYS A 95 -16.41 -2.44 -11.05
C LYS A 95 -17.65 -2.67 -11.93
N LYS A 96 -17.73 -3.80 -12.64
CA LYS A 96 -18.91 -4.18 -13.44
C LYS A 96 -20.16 -4.35 -12.58
N ARG A 97 -20.00 -4.78 -11.33
CA ARG A 97 -21.09 -4.91 -10.34
C ARG A 97 -21.42 -3.61 -9.60
N ARG A 98 -20.91 -2.46 -10.09
CA ARG A 98 -21.12 -1.12 -9.52
C ARG A 98 -20.57 -0.95 -8.11
N VAL A 99 -19.61 -1.77 -7.71
CA VAL A 99 -18.81 -1.48 -6.52
C VAL A 99 -17.95 -0.27 -6.84
N ILE A 100 -18.05 0.78 -6.02
CA ILE A 100 -17.24 1.99 -6.17
C ILE A 100 -15.80 1.65 -5.84
N MET A 101 -15.00 1.49 -6.88
CA MET A 101 -13.56 1.25 -6.79
C MET A 101 -12.85 2.59 -6.75
N ILE A 102 -12.19 2.91 -5.64
CA ILE A 102 -11.26 4.04 -5.55
C ILE A 102 -9.91 3.50 -6.02
N LYS A 103 -9.61 3.66 -7.32
CA LYS A 103 -8.24 3.53 -7.80
C LYS A 103 -7.58 4.89 -7.82
#